data_AF-A0A379Y450-F1
#
_entry.id   AF-A0A379Y450-F1
#
_cell.length_a   1.000
_cell.length_b   1.000
_cell.length_c   1.000
_cell.angle_alpha   90.00
_cell.angle_beta   90.00
_cell.angle_gamma   90.00
#
_symmetry.space_group_name_H-M   'P 1'
#
loop_
_entity.id
_entity.type
_entity.pdbx_description
1 polymer ?
#
loop_
_entity_poly.entity_id
_entity_poly.type
_entity_poly.pdbx_seq_one_letter_code
_entity_poly.pdbx_strand_id
1 'polypeptide(L)'
;MATAIEALSSKESVLKAIEEYKKLGRDEFLKQHEIKRFKKYTLHYNGEKYDIRGIAARAYSEQHGYPFKGINADSGTEKAIQFLKELGFEIVETPHPFDYLTEGKLYTRKALIELYGGQLQGGIWTPREFPVIFIFTGESGETYGYKDGWTAEGSFSYTGEGQKGDMEFIRGNKSIRDHKKDGKDIFLFEDNKKEKGVRYLGMFECDSWDHIQCLDLENNMRQGITFNLFKVSSLHAVEEDADTDEADTQTETLEQLRKKALQSSKQSGQRQQSDSKKSWFKRSEDVKNTCSSAPMASAKPATSRHRSRKGTASPTSNLTTPNA
;
A
#
# COMPACT_ATOMS: atom_id res chain seq x y z
N MET A 1 -36.46 0.18 -1.18
CA MET A 1 -36.02 1.10 -2.25
C MET A 1 -34.69 1.68 -1.82
N ALA A 2 -33.61 1.45 -2.58
CA ALA A 2 -32.35 2.14 -2.32
C ALA A 2 -32.58 3.60 -2.68
N THR A 3 -32.65 4.49 -1.69
CA THR A 3 -32.65 5.93 -1.89
C THR A 3 -31.42 6.29 -2.73
N ALA A 4 -31.64 6.79 -3.93
CA ALA A 4 -30.58 7.37 -4.75
C ALA A 4 -29.90 8.46 -3.92
N ILE A 5 -28.59 8.31 -3.71
CA ILE A 5 -27.78 9.38 -3.10
C ILE A 5 -27.66 10.47 -4.16
N GLU A 6 -28.11 11.68 -3.83
CA GLU A 6 -28.02 12.82 -4.74
C GLU A 6 -26.56 13.18 -5.00
N ALA A 7 -26.26 13.76 -6.17
CA ALA A 7 -24.89 14.11 -6.49
C ALA A 7 -24.44 15.33 -5.67
N LEU A 8 -23.19 15.30 -5.19
CA LEU A 8 -22.50 16.50 -4.73
C LEU A 8 -21.96 17.23 -5.96
N SER A 9 -22.50 18.41 -6.26
CA SER A 9 -22.25 19.15 -7.50
C SER A 9 -21.78 20.59 -7.27
N SER A 10 -21.79 21.06 -6.02
CA SER A 10 -21.34 22.39 -5.64
C SER A 10 -19.86 22.38 -5.23
N LYS A 11 -19.00 22.93 -6.10
CA LYS A 11 -17.60 23.19 -5.75
C LYS A 11 -17.47 24.15 -4.56
N GLU A 12 -18.36 25.13 -4.46
CA GLU A 12 -18.38 26.10 -3.35
C GLU A 12 -18.62 25.41 -2.00
N SER A 13 -19.52 24.43 -1.96
CA SER A 13 -19.80 23.66 -0.73
C SER A 13 -18.58 22.87 -0.26
N VAL A 14 -17.78 22.34 -1.20
CA VAL A 14 -16.51 21.67 -0.88
C VAL A 14 -15.48 22.65 -0.32
N LEU A 15 -15.37 23.84 -0.90
CA LEU A 15 -14.46 24.89 -0.41
C LEU A 15 -14.83 25.35 1.00
N LYS A 16 -16.12 25.55 1.29
CA LYS A 16 -16.60 25.87 2.65
C LYS A 16 -16.24 24.77 3.66
N ALA A 17 -16.42 23.50 3.28
CA ALA A 17 -16.03 22.37 4.11
C ALA A 17 -14.52 22.36 4.41
N ILE A 18 -13.68 22.69 3.41
CA ILE A 18 -12.23 22.81 3.58
C ILE A 18 -11.88 23.95 4.54
N GLU A 19 -12.52 25.11 4.43
CA GLU A 19 -12.27 26.24 5.34
C GLU A 19 -12.64 25.91 6.80
N GLU A 20 -13.76 25.22 7.00
CA GLU A 20 -14.16 24.74 8.33
C GLU A 20 -13.18 23.71 8.88
N TYR A 21 -12.75 22.76 8.05
CA TYR A 21 -11.74 21.76 8.42
C TYR A 21 -10.43 22.41 8.86
N LYS A 22 -9.98 23.47 8.18
CA LYS A 22 -8.79 24.23 8.59
C LYS A 22 -8.96 24.92 9.94
N LYS A 23 -10.13 25.48 10.21
CA LYS A 23 -10.41 26.21 11.47
C LYS A 23 -10.48 25.28 12.68
N LEU A 24 -11.11 24.12 12.53
CA LEU A 24 -11.30 23.16 13.63
C LEU A 24 -10.12 22.22 13.81
N GLY A 25 -9.38 21.94 12.73
CA GLY A 25 -8.43 20.84 12.66
C GLY A 25 -9.13 19.50 12.46
N ARG A 26 -8.39 18.53 11.91
CA ARG A 26 -8.94 17.24 11.47
C ARG A 26 -9.76 16.52 12.54
N ASP A 27 -9.17 16.27 13.70
CA ASP A 27 -9.73 15.31 14.64
C ASP A 27 -11.02 15.86 15.27
N GLU A 28 -11.07 17.16 15.54
CA GLU A 28 -12.27 17.85 16.02
C GLU A 28 -13.33 17.95 14.92
N PHE A 29 -12.94 18.28 13.68
CA PHE A 29 -13.83 18.31 12.53
C PHE A 29 -14.53 16.95 12.32
N LEU A 30 -13.75 15.86 12.28
CA LEU A 30 -14.30 14.52 12.08
C LEU A 30 -15.23 14.08 13.21
N LYS A 31 -14.90 14.47 14.46
CA LYS A 31 -15.73 14.19 15.63
C LYS A 31 -17.07 14.92 15.56
N GLN A 32 -17.07 16.22 15.20
CA GLN A 32 -18.30 17.02 15.10
C GLN A 32 -19.26 16.48 14.03
N HIS A 33 -18.73 15.93 12.95
CA HIS A 33 -19.52 15.37 11.84
C HIS A 33 -19.77 13.86 11.96
N GLU A 34 -19.38 13.23 13.08
CA GLU A 34 -19.51 11.78 13.34
C GLU A 34 -18.88 10.90 12.24
N ILE A 35 -17.79 11.37 11.65
CA ILE A 35 -17.08 10.69 10.56
C ILE A 35 -15.90 9.90 11.09
N LYS A 36 -15.80 8.64 10.63
CA LYS A 36 -14.63 7.82 10.90
C LYS A 36 -13.51 8.22 9.96
N ARG A 37 -12.35 8.53 10.54
CA ARG A 37 -11.12 8.81 9.80
C ARG A 37 -10.87 7.75 8.74
N PHE A 38 -10.50 8.21 7.55
CA PHE A 38 -10.19 7.39 6.39
C PHE A 38 -8.82 7.80 5.84
N LYS A 39 -7.93 6.83 5.65
CA LYS A 39 -6.53 7.04 5.28
C LYS A 39 -6.21 6.56 3.88
N LYS A 40 -6.99 5.62 3.33
CA LYS A 40 -6.69 5.05 2.00
C LYS A 40 -6.65 6.11 0.90
N TYR A 41 -7.53 7.11 0.95
CA TYR A 41 -7.53 8.22 -0.01
C TYR A 41 -7.61 9.56 0.71
N THR A 42 -6.89 10.55 0.20
CA THR A 42 -6.89 11.92 0.71
C THR A 42 -7.18 12.91 -0.40
N LEU A 43 -7.88 13.98 -0.07
CA LEU A 43 -8.09 15.10 -0.98
C LEU A 43 -6.89 16.04 -0.85
N HIS A 44 -6.30 16.43 -1.98
CA HIS A 44 -5.23 17.41 -2.05
C HIS A 44 -5.79 18.72 -2.62
N TYR A 45 -5.57 19.82 -1.88
CA TYR A 45 -5.97 21.15 -2.33
C TYR A 45 -5.04 22.21 -1.74
N ASN A 46 -4.48 23.06 -2.62
CA ASN A 46 -3.52 24.12 -2.28
C ASN A 46 -2.33 23.63 -1.41
N GLY A 47 -1.79 22.44 -1.74
CA GLY A 47 -0.64 21.85 -1.03
C GLY A 47 -0.96 21.20 0.32
N GLU A 48 -2.22 21.20 0.74
CA GLU A 48 -2.67 20.57 1.99
C GLU A 48 -3.51 19.31 1.73
N LYS A 49 -3.61 18.46 2.76
CA LYS A 49 -4.29 17.16 2.70
C LYS A 49 -5.51 17.12 3.63
N TYR A 50 -6.61 16.57 3.13
CA TYR A 50 -7.88 16.52 3.85
C TYR A 50 -8.51 15.11 3.79
N ASP A 51 -9.26 14.78 4.84
CA ASP A 51 -10.04 13.54 4.90
C ASP A 51 -11.24 13.62 3.95
N ILE A 52 -11.31 12.69 3.00
CA ILE A 52 -12.34 12.69 1.95
C ILE A 52 -13.74 12.51 2.53
N ARG A 53 -13.91 11.63 3.51
CA ARG A 53 -15.23 11.38 4.11
C ARG A 53 -15.71 12.61 4.84
N GLY A 54 -14.82 13.26 5.59
CA GLY A 54 -15.12 14.49 6.31
C GLY A 54 -15.57 15.60 5.36
N ILE A 55 -14.74 15.89 4.34
CA ILE A 55 -15.02 16.97 3.38
C ILE A 55 -16.30 16.68 2.60
N ALA A 56 -16.47 15.46 2.08
CA ALA A 56 -17.66 15.10 1.32
C ALA A 56 -18.93 15.14 2.17
N ALA A 57 -18.90 14.63 3.42
CA ALA A 57 -20.05 14.65 4.31
C ALA A 57 -20.50 16.08 4.64
N ARG A 58 -19.55 16.97 4.95
CA ARG A 58 -19.87 18.37 5.23
C ARG A 58 -20.38 19.10 4.00
N ALA A 59 -19.69 18.96 2.86
CA ALA A 59 -20.09 19.60 1.61
C ALA A 59 -21.47 19.15 1.14
N TYR A 60 -21.78 17.85 1.31
CA TYR A 60 -23.10 17.30 1.00
C TYR A 60 -24.18 17.89 1.91
N SER A 61 -23.93 17.94 3.23
CA SER A 61 -24.86 18.51 4.20
C SER A 61 -25.13 19.99 3.93
N GLU A 62 -24.09 20.74 3.53
CA GLU A 62 -24.19 22.14 3.15
C GLU A 62 -25.03 22.33 1.88
N GLN A 63 -24.84 21.47 0.87
CA GLN A 63 -25.58 21.58 -0.41
C GLN A 63 -27.05 21.18 -0.27
N HIS A 64 -27.32 20.07 0.43
CA HIS A 64 -28.63 19.42 0.42
C HIS A 64 -29.43 19.65 1.71
N GLY A 65 -28.81 20.20 2.76
CA GLY A 65 -29.46 20.46 4.04
C GLY A 65 -29.65 19.23 4.94
N TYR A 66 -29.13 18.07 4.55
CA TYR A 66 -29.22 16.82 5.33
C TYR A 66 -27.94 15.97 5.17
N PRO A 67 -27.62 15.08 6.14
CA PRO A 67 -26.33 14.38 6.16
C PRO A 67 -26.21 13.32 5.07
N PHE A 68 -24.99 13.13 4.57
CA PHE A 68 -24.65 12.04 3.64
C PHE A 68 -24.72 10.69 4.35
N LYS A 69 -25.86 10.02 4.21
CA LYS A 69 -26.08 8.66 4.73
C LYS A 69 -25.12 7.65 4.08
N GLY A 70 -24.43 6.89 4.93
CA GLY A 70 -23.56 5.79 4.49
C GLY A 70 -22.15 6.22 4.05
N ILE A 71 -21.74 7.47 4.28
CA ILE A 71 -20.38 7.95 3.95
C ILE A 71 -19.26 7.12 4.62
N ASN A 72 -19.53 6.54 5.81
CA ASN A 72 -18.61 5.67 6.52
C ASN A 72 -18.52 4.25 5.93
N ALA A 73 -19.39 3.89 4.98
CA ALA A 73 -19.32 2.64 4.24
C ALA A 73 -18.49 2.81 2.95
N ASP A 74 -17.95 1.71 2.44
CA ASP A 74 -17.09 1.72 1.25
C ASP A 74 -17.83 2.29 0.03
N SER A 75 -19.08 1.87 -0.19
CA SER A 75 -19.92 2.36 -1.29
C SER A 75 -20.23 3.87 -1.20
N GLY A 76 -20.37 4.43 0.00
CA GLY A 76 -20.53 5.87 0.19
C GLY A 76 -19.22 6.62 -0.07
N THR A 77 -18.10 6.03 0.32
CA THR A 77 -16.76 6.59 0.11
C THR A 77 -16.40 6.63 -1.37
N GLU A 78 -16.71 5.58 -2.13
CA GLU A 78 -16.51 5.51 -3.58
C GLU A 78 -17.29 6.62 -4.31
N LYS A 79 -18.56 6.83 -3.94
CA LYS A 79 -19.36 7.93 -4.49
C LYS A 79 -18.78 9.30 -4.14
N ALA A 80 -18.32 9.48 -2.89
CA ALA A 80 -17.67 10.72 -2.48
C ALA A 80 -16.41 11.01 -3.32
N ILE A 81 -15.56 10.00 -3.55
CA ILE A 81 -14.38 10.11 -4.41
C ILE A 81 -14.80 10.51 -5.83
N GLN A 82 -15.82 9.87 -6.38
CA GLN A 82 -16.33 10.19 -7.71
C GLN A 82 -16.78 11.65 -7.81
N PHE A 83 -17.62 12.12 -6.89
CA PHE A 83 -18.10 13.50 -6.90
C PHE A 83 -16.98 14.53 -6.77
N LEU A 84 -16.02 14.30 -5.86
CA LEU A 84 -14.90 15.22 -5.67
C LEU A 84 -14.01 15.28 -6.93
N LYS A 85 -13.79 14.15 -7.62
CA LYS A 85 -13.08 14.11 -8.89
C LYS A 85 -13.83 14.85 -10.00
N GLU A 86 -15.14 14.66 -10.11
CA GLU A 86 -16.00 15.36 -11.08
C GLU A 86 -15.99 16.89 -10.86
N LEU A 87 -15.83 17.34 -9.61
CA LEU A 87 -15.66 18.75 -9.24
C LEU A 87 -14.23 19.30 -9.45
N GLY A 88 -13.32 18.46 -9.94
CA GLY A 88 -11.95 18.83 -10.26
C GLY A 88 -11.01 18.89 -9.06
N PHE A 89 -11.32 18.19 -7.96
CA PHE A 89 -10.38 18.03 -6.84
C PHE A 89 -9.44 16.84 -7.07
N GLU A 90 -8.18 17.03 -6.71
CA GLU A 90 -7.18 15.97 -6.78
C GLU A 90 -7.37 15.00 -5.60
N ILE A 91 -7.58 13.73 -5.92
CA ILE A 91 -7.66 12.66 -4.94
C ILE A 91 -6.44 11.76 -5.07
N VAL A 92 -5.68 11.64 -3.99
CA VAL A 92 -4.45 10.86 -3.94
C VAL A 92 -4.66 9.63 -3.07
N GLU A 93 -4.31 8.46 -3.61
CA GLU A 93 -4.28 7.21 -2.85
C GLU A 93 -3.02 7.14 -2.00
N THR A 94 -3.15 6.64 -0.77
CA THR A 94 -2.01 6.39 0.09
C THR A 94 -1.16 5.27 -0.51
N PRO A 95 0.15 5.49 -0.73
CA PRO A 95 1.01 4.51 -1.39
C PRO A 95 1.09 3.23 -0.59
N HIS A 96 1.18 2.09 -1.27
CA HIS A 96 1.41 0.82 -0.61
C HIS A 96 2.73 0.88 0.19
N PRO A 97 2.86 0.23 1.36
CA PRO A 97 4.10 0.29 2.12
C PRO A 97 5.32 -0.21 1.32
N PHE A 98 5.12 -1.10 0.35
CA PHE A 98 6.16 -1.51 -0.59
C PHE A 98 6.76 -0.34 -1.40
N ASP A 99 5.93 0.62 -1.83
CA ASP A 99 6.36 1.77 -2.63
C ASP A 99 6.91 2.92 -1.76
N TYR A 100 6.54 2.95 -0.48
CA TYR A 100 6.88 4.03 0.45
C TYR A 100 8.10 3.72 1.33
N LEU A 101 8.27 2.47 1.74
CA LEU A 101 9.32 2.07 2.67
C LEU A 101 10.60 1.72 1.92
N THR A 102 11.73 2.23 2.40
CA THR A 102 13.06 1.86 1.92
C THR A 102 13.78 1.06 3.00
N GLU A 103 14.30 -0.10 2.65
CA GLU A 103 15.04 -0.95 3.60
C GLU A 103 16.19 -0.19 4.26
N GLY A 104 16.45 -0.49 5.53
CA GLY A 104 17.47 0.16 6.32
C GLY A 104 17.11 1.56 6.83
N LYS A 105 16.09 2.24 6.27
CA LYS A 105 15.64 3.55 6.76
C LYS A 105 14.86 3.45 8.06
N LEU A 106 14.93 4.52 8.84
CA LEU A 106 14.18 4.68 10.09
C LEU A 106 12.84 5.39 9.83
N TYR A 107 11.79 4.84 10.45
CA TYR A 107 10.46 5.41 10.45
C TYR A 107 9.98 5.58 11.89
N THR A 108 9.10 6.54 12.14
CA THR A 108 8.46 6.63 13.46
C THR A 108 7.15 5.84 13.44
N ARG A 109 6.89 5.07 14.51
CA ARG A 109 5.60 4.39 14.73
C ARG A 109 4.41 5.35 14.59
N LYS A 110 4.57 6.61 15.03
CA LYS A 110 3.56 7.66 14.85
C LYS A 110 3.29 7.98 13.37
N ALA A 111 4.33 8.13 12.54
CA ALA A 111 4.16 8.39 11.12
C ALA A 111 3.51 7.21 10.39
N LEU A 112 3.88 5.97 10.73
CA LEU A 112 3.27 4.77 10.15
C LEU A 112 1.77 4.67 10.49
N ILE A 113 1.40 4.95 11.75
CA ILE A 113 -0.03 4.98 12.15
C ILE A 113 -0.79 6.11 11.48
N GLU A 114 -0.14 7.26 11.29
CA GLU A 114 -0.75 8.40 10.62
C GLU A 114 -1.09 8.07 9.16
N LEU A 115 -0.23 7.31 8.49
CA LEU A 115 -0.38 6.94 7.08
C LEU A 115 -1.27 5.70 6.88
N TYR A 116 -1.02 4.63 7.62
CA TYR A 116 -1.68 3.33 7.41
C TYR A 116 -2.71 2.99 8.49
N GLY A 117 -2.65 3.63 9.66
CA GLY A 117 -3.39 3.20 10.83
C GLY A 117 -2.71 2.03 11.54
N GLY A 118 -3.49 1.25 12.28
CA GLY A 118 -2.98 0.23 13.18
C GLY A 118 -3.18 0.61 14.63
N GLN A 119 -2.43 -0.03 15.52
CA GLN A 119 -2.56 0.08 16.97
C GLN A 119 -1.21 0.45 17.58
N LEU A 120 -1.16 1.30 18.60
CA LEU A 120 0.12 1.70 19.20
C LEU A 120 0.74 0.61 20.09
N GLN A 121 -0.06 -0.33 20.56
CA GLN A 121 0.33 -1.36 21.51
C GLN A 121 0.50 -2.72 20.81
N GLY A 122 1.58 -3.41 21.13
CA GLY A 122 1.89 -4.74 20.59
C GLY A 122 2.86 -4.74 19.42
N GLY A 123 3.49 -5.90 19.19
CA GLY A 123 4.47 -6.13 18.13
C GLY A 123 3.84 -6.46 16.76
N ILE A 124 2.55 -6.77 16.70
CA ILE A 124 1.86 -7.10 15.44
C ILE A 124 0.74 -6.08 15.21
N TRP A 125 0.80 -5.35 14.10
CA TRP A 125 -0.24 -4.41 13.68
C TRP A 125 -0.92 -4.90 12.42
N THR A 126 -2.26 -4.87 12.44
CA THR A 126 -3.09 -5.25 11.31
C THR A 126 -4.03 -4.09 10.95
N PRO A 127 -3.56 -3.11 10.17
CA PRO A 127 -4.40 -2.01 9.70
C PRO A 127 -5.69 -2.51 9.05
N ARG A 128 -6.79 -1.81 9.29
CA ARG A 128 -8.11 -2.21 8.76
C ARG A 128 -8.28 -1.88 7.28
N GLU A 129 -7.71 -0.77 6.85
CA GLU A 129 -7.91 -0.19 5.51
C GLU A 129 -6.93 -0.71 4.46
N PHE A 130 -5.83 -1.32 4.91
CA PHE A 130 -4.74 -1.79 4.06
C PHE A 130 -4.55 -3.29 4.28
N PRO A 131 -4.40 -4.09 3.21
CA PRO A 131 -4.16 -5.53 3.31
C PRO A 131 -2.69 -5.79 3.67
N VAL A 132 -2.24 -5.31 4.82
CA VAL A 132 -0.85 -5.41 5.26
C VAL A 132 -0.78 -5.79 6.73
N ILE A 133 0.37 -6.30 7.14
CA ILE A 133 0.70 -6.65 8.52
C ILE A 133 2.06 -6.01 8.80
N PHE A 134 2.13 -5.15 9.80
CA PHE A 134 3.41 -4.63 10.29
C PHE A 134 3.80 -5.43 11.52
N ILE A 135 5.00 -6.01 11.51
CA ILE A 135 5.56 -6.70 12.68
C ILE A 135 6.80 -5.95 13.17
N PHE A 136 6.93 -5.84 14.48
CA PHE A 136 8.01 -5.13 15.16
C PHE A 136 8.74 -6.11 16.07
N THR A 137 10.06 -6.18 15.90
CA THR A 137 10.96 -6.94 16.76
C THR A 137 11.84 -6.00 17.57
N GLY A 138 12.28 -6.44 18.76
CA GLY A 138 13.13 -5.66 19.65
C GLY A 138 13.28 -6.30 21.03
N GLU A 139 14.26 -5.83 21.80
CA GLU A 139 14.65 -6.42 23.10
C GLU A 139 13.52 -6.41 24.14
N SER A 140 12.56 -5.49 24.03
CA SER A 140 11.42 -5.43 24.95
C SER A 140 10.58 -6.73 24.97
N GLY A 141 10.63 -7.51 23.89
CA GLY A 141 9.98 -8.83 23.79
C GLY A 141 10.61 -9.90 24.68
N GLU A 142 11.90 -9.80 25.00
CA GLU A 142 12.62 -10.81 25.79
C GLU A 142 12.01 -10.98 27.20
N THR A 143 11.47 -9.89 27.77
CA THR A 143 10.73 -9.90 29.04
C THR A 143 9.52 -10.86 29.02
N TYR A 144 8.98 -11.16 27.85
CA TYR A 144 7.85 -12.09 27.65
C TYR A 144 8.29 -13.46 27.12
N GLY A 145 9.60 -13.74 27.16
CA GLY A 145 10.20 -14.96 26.63
C GLY A 145 10.31 -14.98 25.10
N TYR A 146 10.17 -13.83 24.43
CA TYR A 146 10.26 -13.77 22.97
C TYR A 146 11.71 -13.89 22.53
N LYS A 147 11.93 -14.68 21.48
CA LYS A 147 13.26 -14.98 20.92
C LYS A 147 13.20 -14.81 19.41
N ASP A 148 13.22 -13.56 19.02
CA ASP A 148 13.23 -13.19 17.61
C ASP A 148 14.67 -13.17 17.08
N GLY A 149 14.85 -13.53 15.81
CA GLY A 149 16.17 -13.43 15.19
C GLY A 149 16.31 -14.23 13.90
N TRP A 150 17.44 -14.02 13.25
CA TRP A 150 17.83 -14.79 12.06
C TRP A 150 18.27 -16.20 12.47
N THR A 151 17.79 -17.18 11.73
CA THR A 151 18.25 -18.58 11.81
C THR A 151 19.48 -18.78 10.93
N ALA A 152 20.21 -19.88 11.15
CA ALA A 152 21.36 -20.23 10.31
C ALA A 152 20.96 -20.55 8.86
N GLU A 153 19.70 -20.93 8.67
CA GLU A 153 19.09 -21.27 7.39
C GLU A 153 18.59 -20.03 6.60
N GLY A 154 18.75 -18.83 7.16
CA GLY A 154 18.38 -17.57 6.51
C GLY A 154 16.89 -17.22 6.59
N SER A 155 16.11 -17.91 7.44
CA SER A 155 14.77 -17.48 7.84
C SER A 155 14.84 -16.54 9.05
N PHE A 156 13.82 -15.71 9.23
CA PHE A 156 13.63 -14.90 10.42
C PHE A 156 12.60 -15.58 11.33
N SER A 157 13.04 -16.01 12.50
CA SER A 157 12.18 -16.54 13.57
C SER A 157 11.51 -15.36 14.27
N TYR A 158 10.17 -15.33 14.26
CA TYR A 158 9.39 -14.29 14.92
C TYR A 158 8.42 -14.90 15.94
N THR A 159 8.48 -14.45 17.18
CA THR A 159 7.63 -14.96 18.25
C THR A 159 6.24 -14.35 18.17
N GLY A 160 5.21 -15.18 18.29
CA GLY A 160 3.81 -14.74 18.29
C GLY A 160 3.44 -13.85 19.48
N GLU A 161 2.35 -13.10 19.33
CA GLU A 161 1.80 -12.28 20.41
C GLU A 161 1.04 -13.12 21.44
N GLY A 162 1.00 -12.62 22.68
CA GLY A 162 0.38 -13.27 23.83
C GLY A 162 1.32 -13.17 25.01
N GLN A 163 0.95 -12.45 26.07
CA GLN A 163 1.85 -12.16 27.20
C GLN A 163 1.63 -13.09 28.40
N LYS A 164 0.47 -13.74 28.48
CA LYS A 164 0.08 -14.64 29.58
C LYS A 164 -0.58 -15.88 29.02
N GLY A 165 -0.28 -17.04 29.60
CA GLY A 165 -0.81 -18.33 29.16
C GLY A 165 -0.42 -18.69 27.72
N ASP A 166 -0.99 -19.79 27.25
CA ASP A 166 -0.69 -20.33 25.92
C ASP A 166 -1.04 -19.35 24.81
N MET A 167 -0.15 -19.27 23.81
CA MET A 167 -0.38 -18.46 22.62
C MET A 167 -1.40 -19.14 21.70
N GLU A 168 -2.32 -18.36 21.17
CA GLU A 168 -3.37 -18.82 20.26
C GLU A 168 -3.28 -18.15 18.90
N PHE A 169 -3.79 -18.82 17.86
CA PHE A 169 -3.98 -18.24 16.52
C PHE A 169 -5.21 -17.33 16.46
N ILE A 170 -5.16 -16.24 17.23
CA ILE A 170 -6.13 -15.15 17.21
C ILE A 170 -5.47 -13.86 16.75
N ARG A 171 -6.27 -12.88 16.31
CA ARG A 171 -5.81 -11.50 16.00
C ARG A 171 -4.53 -11.44 15.15
N GLY A 172 -3.41 -10.95 15.67
CA GLY A 172 -2.14 -10.79 14.98
C GLY A 172 -1.54 -12.13 14.58
N ASN A 173 -1.50 -13.10 15.49
CA ASN A 173 -1.01 -14.46 15.20
C ASN A 173 -1.81 -15.12 14.07
N LYS A 174 -3.14 -14.99 14.11
CA LYS A 174 -4.01 -15.48 13.02
C LYS A 174 -3.68 -14.78 11.70
N SER A 175 -3.45 -13.46 11.74
CA SER A 175 -3.18 -12.67 10.55
C SER A 175 -1.85 -13.07 9.90
N ILE A 176 -0.80 -13.33 10.68
CA ILE A 176 0.48 -13.84 10.16
C ILE A 176 0.27 -15.23 9.55
N ARG A 177 -0.39 -16.15 10.27
CA ARG A 177 -0.65 -17.50 9.78
C ARG A 177 -1.42 -17.50 8.46
N ASP A 178 -2.48 -16.70 8.37
CA ASP A 178 -3.41 -16.70 7.24
C ASP A 178 -3.04 -15.65 6.16
N HIS A 179 -1.91 -14.93 6.27
CA HIS A 179 -1.59 -13.77 5.43
C HIS A 179 -1.65 -14.09 3.92
N LYS A 180 -1.13 -15.24 3.47
CA LYS A 180 -1.19 -15.66 2.05
C LYS A 180 -2.62 -15.84 1.57
N LYS A 181 -3.46 -16.47 2.39
CA LYS A 181 -4.88 -16.70 2.08
C LYS A 181 -5.66 -15.39 2.04
N ASP A 182 -5.37 -14.50 2.97
CA ASP A 182 -6.04 -13.19 3.09
C ASP A 182 -5.44 -12.14 2.12
N GLY A 183 -4.37 -12.47 1.40
CA GLY A 183 -3.68 -11.58 0.48
C GLY A 183 -3.03 -10.39 1.17
N LYS A 184 -2.43 -10.59 2.35
CA LYS A 184 -1.78 -9.55 3.14
C LYS A 184 -0.27 -9.68 3.11
N ASP A 185 0.41 -8.55 2.91
CA ASP A 185 1.87 -8.47 2.91
C ASP A 185 2.40 -8.22 4.32
N ILE A 186 3.51 -8.88 4.70
CA ILE A 186 4.14 -8.71 6.02
C ILE A 186 5.37 -7.80 5.88
N PHE A 187 5.45 -6.75 6.69
CA PHE A 187 6.55 -5.80 6.73
C PHE A 187 7.21 -5.86 8.11
N LEU A 188 8.49 -6.23 8.14
CA LEU A 188 9.24 -6.37 9.38
C LEU A 188 10.03 -5.10 9.71
N PHE A 189 9.95 -4.70 10.97
CA PHE A 189 10.69 -3.58 11.53
C PHE A 189 11.44 -3.99 12.79
N GLU A 190 12.59 -3.39 13.02
CA GLU A 190 13.40 -3.56 14.23
C GLU A 190 13.44 -2.27 15.05
N ASP A 191 13.27 -2.37 16.36
CA ASP A 191 13.44 -1.24 17.27
C ASP A 191 14.89 -0.74 17.26
N ASN A 192 15.07 0.55 16.99
CA ASN A 192 16.39 1.13 16.87
C ASN A 192 16.87 1.65 18.23
N LYS A 193 17.99 1.11 18.74
CA LYS A 193 18.52 1.44 20.09
C LYS A 193 19.11 2.84 20.20
N LYS A 194 19.62 3.40 19.10
CA LYS A 194 20.43 4.64 19.11
C LYS A 194 19.62 5.90 18.82
N GLU A 195 18.61 5.79 17.97
CA GLU A 195 17.81 6.93 17.50
C GLU A 195 16.33 6.57 17.55
N LYS A 196 15.49 7.58 17.76
CA LYS A 196 14.04 7.41 17.87
C LYS A 196 13.45 6.90 16.55
N GLY A 197 12.95 5.66 16.56
CA GLY A 197 12.24 5.08 15.42
C GLY A 197 12.41 3.57 15.35
N VAL A 198 11.90 3.03 14.26
CA VAL A 198 11.98 1.62 13.90
C VAL A 198 12.60 1.51 12.53
N ARG A 199 13.58 0.61 12.37
CA ARG A 199 14.26 0.35 11.11
C ARG A 199 13.46 -0.63 10.29
N TYR A 200 13.18 -0.30 9.03
CA TYR A 200 12.51 -1.24 8.13
C TYR A 200 13.52 -2.29 7.62
N LEU A 201 13.23 -3.57 7.84
CA LEU A 201 14.11 -4.70 7.46
C LEU A 201 13.76 -5.34 6.12
N GLY A 202 12.52 -5.14 5.65
CA GLY A 202 12.04 -5.68 4.38
C GLY A 202 10.65 -6.28 4.45
N MET A 203 10.21 -6.80 3.32
CA MET A 203 8.95 -7.54 3.17
C MET A 203 9.20 -9.03 3.38
N PHE A 204 8.27 -9.72 4.05
CA PHE A 204 8.42 -11.12 4.43
C PHE A 204 7.15 -11.92 4.10
N GLU A 205 7.33 -13.23 3.97
CA GLU A 205 6.22 -14.20 3.96
C GLU A 205 6.43 -15.22 5.08
N CYS A 206 5.34 -15.65 5.71
CA CYS A 206 5.34 -16.80 6.62
C CYS A 206 5.23 -18.11 5.81
N ASP A 207 6.15 -19.05 6.00
CA ASP A 207 6.06 -20.39 5.38
C ASP A 207 5.48 -21.42 6.36
N SER A 208 5.98 -21.42 7.59
CA SER A 208 5.55 -22.35 8.63
C SER A 208 5.58 -21.70 10.01
N TRP A 209 5.08 -22.43 11.00
CA TRP A 209 5.15 -22.06 12.41
C TRP A 209 5.37 -23.30 13.25
N ASP A 210 5.97 -23.09 14.42
CA ASP A 210 6.25 -24.13 15.39
C ASP A 210 5.67 -23.76 16.76
N HIS A 211 5.37 -24.77 17.55
CA HIS A 211 5.04 -24.60 18.96
C HIS A 211 6.31 -24.75 19.79
N ILE A 212 6.56 -23.77 20.64
CA ILE A 212 7.72 -23.78 21.55
C ILE A 212 7.26 -23.76 23.00
N GLN A 213 8.13 -24.15 23.91
CA GLN A 213 7.92 -23.95 25.34
C GLN A 213 8.68 -22.69 25.76
N CYS A 214 7.97 -21.71 26.31
CA CYS A 214 8.57 -20.46 26.77
C CYS A 214 7.93 -19.98 28.07
N LEU A 215 8.57 -19.02 28.72
CA LEU A 215 8.01 -18.36 29.89
C LEU A 215 7.01 -17.29 29.44
N ASP A 216 5.99 -17.07 30.25
CA ASP A 216 5.09 -15.92 30.14
C ASP A 216 5.53 -14.78 31.07
N LEU A 217 4.75 -13.69 31.10
CA LEU A 217 5.02 -12.54 31.96
C LEU A 217 5.08 -12.87 33.47
N GLU A 218 4.41 -13.95 33.89
CA GLU A 218 4.36 -14.41 35.27
C GLU A 218 5.41 -15.49 35.56
N ASN A 219 6.35 -15.72 34.64
CA ASN A 219 7.35 -16.78 34.65
C ASN A 219 6.74 -18.20 34.69
N ASN A 220 5.52 -18.36 34.20
CA ASN A 220 4.92 -19.67 34.04
C ASN A 220 5.33 -20.25 32.69
N MET A 221 5.62 -21.55 32.66
CA MET A 221 5.82 -22.26 31.40
C MET A 221 4.50 -22.32 30.63
N ARG A 222 4.57 -22.00 29.34
CA ARG A 222 3.44 -22.00 28.41
C ARG A 222 3.86 -22.52 27.04
N GLN A 223 2.86 -22.90 26.25
CA GLN A 223 3.02 -23.13 24.83
C GLN A 223 3.04 -21.80 24.06
N GLY A 224 4.19 -21.45 23.50
CA GLY A 224 4.38 -20.34 22.58
C GLY A 224 4.16 -20.73 21.11
N ILE A 225 4.13 -19.72 20.24
CA ILE A 225 4.12 -19.84 18.79
C ILE A 225 5.33 -19.11 18.24
N THR A 226 6.03 -19.72 17.30
CA THR A 226 7.13 -19.11 16.54
C THR A 226 6.85 -19.24 15.06
N PHE A 227 6.94 -18.14 14.32
CA PHE A 227 6.73 -18.07 12.88
C PHE A 227 8.09 -18.09 12.16
N ASN A 228 8.21 -18.93 11.15
CA ASN A 228 9.37 -18.98 10.26
C ASN A 228 9.08 -18.09 9.04
N LEU A 229 9.67 -16.90 9.04
CA LEU A 229 9.47 -15.89 8.01
C LEU A 229 10.63 -15.87 7.02
N PHE A 230 10.34 -15.68 5.74
CA PHE A 230 11.34 -15.56 4.68
C PHE A 230 11.26 -14.18 4.06
N LYS A 231 12.42 -13.56 3.88
CA LYS A 231 12.50 -12.26 3.22
C LYS A 231 12.14 -12.42 1.75
N VAL A 232 11.20 -11.59 1.28
CA VAL A 232 10.85 -11.51 -0.14
C VAL A 232 11.89 -10.62 -0.80
N SER A 233 12.68 -11.21 -1.70
CA SER A 233 13.61 -10.42 -2.53
C SER A 233 12.81 -9.52 -3.46
N SER A 234 12.93 -8.20 -3.30
CA SER A 234 12.48 -7.26 -4.33
C SER A 234 13.47 -7.30 -5.49
N LEU A 235 13.00 -7.57 -6.71
CA LEU A 235 13.82 -7.52 -7.93
C LEU A 235 14.28 -6.09 -8.30
N HIS A 236 14.18 -5.14 -7.38
CA HIS A 236 14.65 -3.75 -7.54
C HIS A 236 16.12 -3.56 -7.10
N ALA A 237 16.80 -4.61 -6.66
CA ALA A 237 18.19 -4.56 -6.19
C ALA A 237 19.24 -4.76 -7.30
N VAL A 238 18.91 -4.58 -8.59
CA VAL A 238 19.81 -4.95 -9.71
C VAL A 238 20.16 -3.82 -10.68
N GLU A 239 19.86 -2.56 -10.39
CA GLU A 239 20.22 -1.45 -11.30
C GLU A 239 21.26 -0.45 -10.79
N GLU A 240 21.87 -0.65 -9.60
CA GLU A 240 22.89 0.30 -9.09
C GLU A 240 24.34 -0.21 -8.94
N ASP A 241 24.65 -1.49 -9.17
CA ASP A 241 26.04 -1.99 -9.10
C ASP A 241 26.43 -2.88 -10.29
N ALA A 242 26.24 -2.38 -11.51
CA ALA A 242 26.85 -2.96 -12.71
C ALA A 242 28.03 -2.09 -13.19
N ASP A 243 29.03 -1.93 -12.32
CA ASP A 243 30.40 -1.65 -12.73
C ASP A 243 31.35 -2.01 -11.59
N THR A 244 31.91 -3.22 -11.61
CA THR A 244 33.35 -3.52 -11.46
C THR A 244 33.59 -5.00 -11.16
N ASP A 245 34.49 -5.55 -11.97
CA ASP A 245 35.42 -6.66 -11.73
C ASP A 245 34.92 -8.11 -11.67
N GLU A 246 35.30 -8.82 -12.75
CA GLU A 246 35.43 -10.26 -12.83
C GLU A 246 36.37 -10.79 -11.74
N ALA A 247 35.87 -11.60 -10.81
CA ALA A 247 36.66 -12.65 -10.15
C ALA A 247 35.76 -13.72 -9.50
N ASP A 248 35.75 -14.89 -10.14
CA ASP A 248 35.65 -16.24 -9.57
C ASP A 248 34.75 -16.45 -8.34
N THR A 249 33.54 -16.98 -8.54
CA THR A 249 32.85 -17.72 -7.49
C THR A 249 32.02 -18.84 -8.09
N GLN A 250 32.27 -20.05 -7.61
CA GLN A 250 31.59 -21.29 -7.99
C GLN A 250 30.08 -21.09 -7.96
N THR A 251 29.47 -21.09 -9.14
CA THR A 251 28.02 -21.00 -9.30
C THR A 251 27.43 -22.32 -8.85
N GLU A 252 26.87 -22.36 -7.64
CA GLU A 252 26.08 -23.52 -7.22
C GLU A 252 24.97 -23.73 -8.25
N THR A 253 24.91 -24.92 -8.83
CA THR A 253 23.98 -25.19 -9.93
C THR A 253 22.55 -25.18 -9.41
N LEU A 254 21.60 -24.81 -10.27
CA LEU A 254 20.15 -24.85 -10.00
C LEU A 254 19.68 -26.17 -9.36
N GLU A 255 20.39 -27.27 -9.66
CA GLU A 255 20.12 -28.59 -9.12
C GLU A 255 20.57 -28.76 -7.66
N GLN A 256 21.68 -28.14 -7.28
CA GLN A 256 22.17 -28.11 -5.88
C GLN A 256 21.25 -27.26 -5.00
N LEU A 257 20.80 -26.10 -5.50
CA LEU A 257 19.81 -25.27 -4.84
C LEU A 257 18.48 -26.02 -4.65
N ARG A 258 18.06 -26.77 -5.67
CA ARG A 258 16.84 -27.61 -5.60
C ARG A 258 16.97 -28.75 -4.60
N LYS A 259 18.14 -29.37 -4.48
CA LYS A 259 18.42 -30.40 -3.45
C LYS A 259 18.39 -29.82 -2.04
N LYS A 260 19.00 -28.65 -1.82
CA LYS A 260 18.94 -27.95 -0.52
C LYS A 260 17.50 -27.62 -0.13
N ALA A 261 16.72 -27.05 -1.05
CA ALA A 261 15.29 -26.77 -0.83
C ALA A 261 14.46 -28.04 -0.50
N LEU A 262 14.77 -29.17 -1.14
CA LEU A 262 14.14 -30.47 -0.87
C LEU A 262 14.58 -31.10 0.46
N GLN A 263 15.77 -30.80 0.96
CA GLN A 263 16.25 -31.26 2.27
C GLN A 263 15.63 -30.45 3.40
N SER A 264 15.59 -29.11 3.28
CA SER A 264 14.90 -28.22 4.23
C SER A 264 13.40 -28.54 4.32
N SER A 265 12.79 -28.96 3.21
CA SER A 265 11.40 -29.43 3.16
C SER A 265 11.10 -30.65 4.05
N LYS A 266 12.08 -31.48 4.38
CA LYS A 266 11.85 -32.75 5.09
C LYS A 266 11.90 -32.62 6.61
N GLN A 267 12.30 -31.45 7.12
CA GLN A 267 12.55 -31.24 8.55
C GLN A 267 11.45 -30.45 9.26
N SER A 268 10.54 -29.79 8.53
CA SER A 268 9.39 -29.07 9.10
C SER A 268 8.15 -29.97 9.23
N GLY A 269 7.67 -30.18 10.46
CA GLY A 269 6.40 -30.82 10.74
C GLY A 269 5.20 -30.05 10.14
N GLN A 270 4.19 -30.80 9.71
CA GLN A 270 2.89 -30.36 9.18
C GLN A 270 2.91 -29.22 8.13
N ARG A 271 3.47 -29.51 6.96
CA ARG A 271 3.09 -28.82 5.72
C ARG A 271 1.68 -29.28 5.30
N GLN A 272 0.69 -28.39 5.30
CA GLN A 272 -0.53 -28.63 4.51
C GLN A 272 -0.27 -28.21 3.06
N GLN A 273 -0.38 -29.20 2.18
CA GLN A 273 -0.21 -29.10 0.73
C GLN A 273 -1.47 -28.51 0.09
N SER A 274 -1.63 -27.19 0.16
CA SER A 274 -2.54 -26.35 -0.66
C SER A 274 -2.28 -24.90 -0.21
N ASP A 275 -1.71 -23.96 -0.97
CA ASP A 275 -2.07 -23.51 -2.30
C ASP A 275 -0.85 -22.85 -2.96
N SER A 276 0.01 -23.66 -3.58
CA SER A 276 1.03 -23.14 -4.48
C SER A 276 0.35 -22.68 -5.78
N LYS A 277 -0.10 -21.40 -5.85
CA LYS A 277 -0.18 -20.59 -7.10
C LYS A 277 -0.84 -19.19 -7.03
N LYS A 278 -1.15 -18.60 -5.87
CA LYS A 278 -1.82 -17.27 -5.85
C LYS A 278 -1.33 -16.29 -4.76
N SER A 279 -0.01 -16.11 -4.63
CA SER A 279 0.57 -14.96 -3.91
C SER A 279 1.02 -13.89 -4.93
N TRP A 280 0.36 -12.73 -4.86
CA TRP A 280 0.68 -11.35 -5.30
C TRP A 280 1.48 -11.01 -6.59
N PHE A 281 2.26 -11.89 -7.23
CA PHE A 281 2.98 -11.54 -8.48
C PHE A 281 2.09 -11.38 -9.72
N LYS A 282 0.77 -11.56 -9.61
CA LYS A 282 -0.17 -11.43 -10.73
C LYS A 282 -0.72 -10.02 -10.96
N ARG A 283 -0.45 -9.04 -10.08
CA ARG A 283 -1.00 -7.67 -10.24
C ARG A 283 -0.08 -6.69 -10.99
N SER A 284 1.21 -6.95 -11.11
CA SER A 284 2.12 -6.13 -11.94
C SER A 284 2.13 -6.55 -13.42
N GLU A 285 1.78 -7.80 -13.71
CA GLU A 285 1.69 -8.33 -15.08
C GLU A 285 0.43 -7.81 -15.81
N ASP A 286 -0.71 -7.74 -15.13
CA ASP A 286 -1.97 -7.24 -15.71
C ASP A 286 -1.98 -5.70 -15.89
N VAL A 287 -1.20 -4.97 -15.09
CA VAL A 287 -1.01 -3.51 -15.25
C VAL A 287 -0.03 -3.19 -16.39
N LYS A 288 0.94 -4.06 -16.68
CA LYS A 288 1.83 -3.91 -17.85
C LYS A 288 1.15 -4.30 -19.18
N ASN A 289 0.23 -5.26 -19.17
CA ASN A 289 -0.45 -5.72 -20.38
C ASN A 289 -1.63 -4.85 -20.84
N THR A 290 -2.16 -3.97 -19.98
CA THR A 290 -3.19 -2.99 -20.37
C THR A 290 -2.61 -1.70 -20.94
N CYS A 291 -1.35 -1.37 -20.67
CA CYS A 291 -0.68 -0.20 -21.25
C CYS A 291 0.07 -0.49 -22.57
N SER A 292 0.27 -1.77 -22.93
CA SER A 292 1.05 -2.16 -24.13
C SER A 292 0.20 -2.71 -25.30
N SER A 293 -1.13 -2.59 -25.24
CA SER A 293 -2.04 -3.04 -26.31
C SER A 293 -2.96 -1.94 -26.85
N ALA A 294 -2.50 -0.69 -26.84
CA ALA A 294 -3.05 0.34 -27.73
C ALA A 294 -2.28 0.29 -29.06
N PRO A 295 -2.89 -0.09 -30.20
CA PRO A 295 -2.24 0.08 -31.49
C PRO A 295 -2.16 1.58 -31.81
N MET A 296 -0.99 2.16 -31.65
CA MET A 296 -0.58 3.32 -32.46
C MET A 296 -0.50 2.86 -33.91
N ALA A 297 -1.54 3.14 -34.69
CA ALA A 297 -1.51 3.00 -36.14
C ALA A 297 -2.07 4.28 -36.80
N SER A 298 -1.13 5.16 -37.14
CA SER A 298 -1.11 6.08 -38.29
C SER A 298 -2.34 6.93 -38.59
N ALA A 299 -2.23 8.22 -38.25
CA ALA A 299 -2.92 9.29 -38.96
C ALA A 299 -2.56 9.27 -40.46
N LYS A 300 -3.57 9.17 -41.32
CA LYS A 300 -3.45 9.35 -42.77
C LYS A 300 -3.18 10.84 -43.08
N PRO A 301 -2.18 11.19 -43.91
CA PRO A 301 -2.12 12.51 -44.51
C PRO A 301 -3.13 12.60 -45.67
N ALA A 302 -3.99 13.61 -45.61
CA ALA A 302 -4.93 13.96 -46.67
C ALA A 302 -4.15 14.54 -47.87
N THR A 303 -3.96 13.73 -48.91
CA THR A 303 -3.55 14.23 -50.24
C THR A 303 -4.79 14.61 -51.04
N SER A 304 -5.07 15.91 -51.13
CA SER A 304 -6.05 16.44 -52.08
C SER A 304 -5.48 16.36 -53.49
N ARG A 305 -6.00 15.42 -54.29
CA ARG A 305 -5.74 15.39 -55.73
C ARG A 305 -6.60 16.43 -56.43
N HIS A 306 -5.88 17.42 -56.93
CA HIS A 306 -6.25 18.39 -57.95
C HIS A 306 -7.08 17.75 -59.08
N ARG A 307 -8.29 18.30 -59.29
CA ARG A 307 -9.10 18.06 -60.48
C ARG A 307 -8.82 19.20 -61.45
N SER A 308 -8.10 18.89 -62.52
CA SER A 308 -7.83 19.81 -63.63
C SER A 308 -9.12 20.09 -64.40
N ARG A 309 -9.51 21.36 -64.50
CA ARG A 309 -10.46 21.87 -65.51
C ARG A 309 -9.87 23.15 -66.12
N LYS A 310 -9.70 23.10 -67.44
CA LYS A 310 -9.28 24.17 -68.35
C LYS A 310 -10.20 25.39 -68.24
N GLY A 311 -9.67 26.59 -68.50
CA GLY A 311 -10.48 27.75 -68.89
C GLY A 311 -9.87 29.13 -68.66
N THR A 312 -8.99 29.55 -69.57
CA THR A 312 -8.90 30.89 -70.21
C THR A 312 -8.81 32.20 -69.39
N ALA A 313 -7.78 32.97 -69.77
CA ALA A 313 -7.73 34.42 -70.03
C ALA A 313 -7.32 35.41 -68.92
N SER A 314 -6.25 36.15 -69.26
CA SER A 314 -5.57 37.34 -68.71
C SER A 314 -6.48 38.60 -68.63
N PRO A 315 -6.00 39.85 -68.32
CA PRO A 315 -4.65 40.32 -67.93
C PRO A 315 -4.63 41.44 -66.81
N THR A 316 -3.43 42.02 -66.57
CA THR A 316 -3.10 43.37 -66.02
C THR A 316 -3.37 43.64 -64.53
N SER A 317 -2.60 44.39 -63.72
CA SER A 317 -1.44 45.29 -63.90
C SER A 317 -0.82 45.64 -62.53
N ASN A 318 0.52 45.76 -62.48
CA ASN A 318 1.36 46.78 -61.83
C ASN A 318 0.77 47.70 -60.71
N LEU A 319 1.48 47.82 -59.57
CA LEU A 319 2.36 48.97 -59.20
C LEU A 319 2.64 49.04 -57.69
N THR A 320 3.90 48.84 -57.34
CA THR A 320 4.81 49.74 -56.59
C THR A 320 4.20 50.87 -55.73
N THR A 321 4.58 50.83 -54.43
CA THR A 321 4.96 51.90 -53.46
C THR A 321 5.02 53.37 -53.97
N PRO A 322 4.86 54.42 -53.11
CA PRO A 322 5.76 54.64 -51.97
C PRO A 322 5.26 55.40 -50.72
N ASN A 323 6.15 55.33 -49.73
CA ASN A 323 6.33 56.20 -48.58
C ASN A 323 5.99 57.68 -48.83
N ALA A 324 5.37 58.28 -47.82
CA ALA A 324 5.84 59.51 -47.18
C ALA A 324 5.75 59.34 -45.67
#